data_AF-A0A4Q4MAY8-F1
#
_entry.id   AF-A0A4Q4MAY8-F1
#
_cell.length_a   1.000
_cell.length_b   1.000
_cell.length_c   1.000
_cell.angle_alpha   90.00
_cell.angle_beta   90.00
_cell.angle_gamma   90.00
#
_symmetry.space_group_name_H-M   'P 1'
#
loop_
_entity.id
_entity.type
_entity.pdbx_description
1 polymer ?
#
loop_
_entity_poly.entity_id
_entity_poly.type
_entity_poly.pdbx_seq_one_letter_code
_entity_poly.pdbx_strand_id
1 'polypeptide(L)'
;MASLQHQKQTQARSRRAANNNYSKQTKTLKTKLDKFASAYGAEVYCIVRRNGRIIEFASRTEEGKPWSPPDQNTLVSGFVLAGYD
;
A
#
# COMPACT_ATOMS: atom_id res chain seq x y z
N MET A 1 -39.03 -10.94 -6.55
CA MET A 1 -38.29 -10.62 -5.30
C MET A 1 -37.00 -11.45 -5.10
N ALA A 2 -36.93 -12.71 -5.53
CA ALA A 2 -35.72 -13.56 -5.39
C ALA A 2 -34.47 -13.06 -6.16
N SER A 3 -34.65 -12.36 -7.30
CA SER A 3 -33.55 -11.84 -8.13
C SER A 3 -32.73 -10.74 -7.47
N LEU A 4 -33.38 -9.84 -6.71
CA LEU A 4 -32.70 -8.74 -5.99
C LEU A 4 -31.88 -9.24 -4.80
N GLN A 5 -32.35 -10.28 -4.11
CA GLN A 5 -31.60 -10.92 -3.03
C GLN A 5 -30.37 -11.67 -3.57
N HIS A 6 -30.52 -12.42 -4.67
CA HIS A 6 -29.39 -13.06 -5.36
C HIS A 6 -28.33 -12.04 -5.84
N GLN A 7 -28.76 -10.94 -6.47
CA GLN A 7 -27.84 -9.88 -6.90
C GLN A 7 -27.09 -9.23 -5.74
N LYS A 8 -27.76 -8.91 -4.63
CA LYS A 8 -27.12 -8.35 -3.43
C LYS A 8 -26.08 -9.31 -2.84
N GLN A 9 -26.39 -10.61 -2.81
CA GLN A 9 -25.51 -11.63 -2.26
C GLN A 9 -24.26 -11.84 -3.15
N THR A 10 -24.42 -11.83 -4.47
CA THR A 10 -23.31 -11.88 -5.43
C THR A 10 -22.42 -10.65 -5.31
N GLN A 11 -22.99 -9.44 -5.24
CA GLN A 11 -22.21 -8.21 -5.04
C GLN A 11 -21.45 -8.21 -3.72
N ALA A 12 -22.06 -8.71 -2.63
CA ALA A 12 -21.38 -8.84 -1.34
C ALA A 12 -20.20 -9.81 -1.41
N ARG A 13 -20.34 -10.94 -2.10
CA ARG A 13 -19.25 -11.90 -2.33
C ARG A 13 -18.12 -11.29 -3.15
N SER A 14 -18.43 -10.60 -4.25
CA SER A 14 -17.43 -9.92 -5.09
C SER A 14 -16.66 -8.85 -4.31
N ARG A 15 -17.34 -8.05 -3.48
CA ARG A 15 -16.68 -7.05 -2.62
C ARG A 15 -15.74 -7.69 -1.61
N ARG A 16 -16.13 -8.81 -0.98
CA ARG A 16 -15.26 -9.56 -0.06
C ARG A 16 -14.03 -10.11 -0.79
N ALA A 17 -14.22 -10.70 -1.98
CA ALA A 17 -13.11 -11.20 -2.79
C ALA A 17 -12.12 -10.10 -3.16
N ALA A 18 -12.61 -8.94 -3.59
CA ALA A 18 -11.78 -7.78 -3.91
C ALA A 18 -10.98 -7.27 -2.68
N ASN A 19 -11.61 -7.21 -1.50
CA ASN A 19 -10.92 -6.80 -0.28
C ASN A 19 -9.87 -7.83 0.18
N ASN A 20 -10.17 -9.12 0.05
CA ASN A 20 -9.21 -10.18 0.37
C ASN A 20 -8.01 -10.14 -0.59
N ASN A 21 -8.25 -9.95 -1.90
CA ASN A 21 -7.19 -9.81 -2.88
C ASN A 21 -6.34 -8.57 -2.58
N TYR A 22 -6.97 -7.41 -2.34
CA TYR A 22 -6.27 -6.19 -1.93
C TYR A 22 -5.36 -6.43 -0.72
N SER A 23 -5.89 -7.04 0.34
CA SER A 23 -5.10 -7.37 1.55
C SER A 23 -3.90 -8.26 1.24
N LYS A 24 -4.07 -9.29 0.40
CA LYS A 24 -2.96 -10.15 -0.06
C LYS A 24 -1.91 -9.33 -0.81
N GLN A 25 -2.32 -8.51 -1.78
CA GLN A 25 -1.41 -7.70 -2.58
C GLN A 25 -0.65 -6.67 -1.74
N THR A 26 -1.32 -6.00 -0.79
CA THR A 26 -0.66 -5.07 0.13
C THR A 26 0.40 -5.77 0.98
N LYS A 27 0.12 -6.98 1.49
CA LYS A 27 1.11 -7.78 2.23
C LYS A 27 2.29 -8.17 1.35
N THR A 28 2.04 -8.64 0.12
CA THR A 28 3.11 -8.98 -0.82
C THR A 28 3.97 -7.77 -1.17
N LEU A 29 3.35 -6.62 -1.42
CA LEU A 29 4.07 -5.37 -1.68
C LEU A 29 4.96 -5.01 -0.50
N LYS A 30 4.42 -5.03 0.73
CA LYS A 30 5.20 -4.80 1.93
C LYS A 30 6.43 -5.70 2.01
N THR A 31 6.27 -7.01 1.84
CA THR A 31 7.40 -7.96 1.88
C THR A 31 8.45 -7.67 0.83
N LYS A 32 8.04 -7.25 -0.37
CA LYS A 32 8.98 -6.85 -1.43
C LYS A 32 9.75 -5.58 -1.06
N LEU A 33 9.08 -4.59 -0.49
CA LEU A 33 9.71 -3.34 -0.04
C LEU A 33 10.66 -3.58 1.14
N ASP A 34 10.28 -4.43 2.10
CA ASP A 34 11.15 -4.87 3.19
C ASP A 34 12.44 -5.52 2.63
N LYS A 35 12.30 -6.42 1.64
CA LYS A 35 13.45 -7.06 0.98
C LYS A 35 14.31 -6.05 0.23
N PHE A 36 13.71 -5.08 -0.42
CA PHE A 36 14.43 -4.04 -1.15
C PHE A 36 15.25 -3.18 -0.18
N ALA A 37 14.64 -2.75 0.92
CA ALA A 37 15.33 -2.02 1.98
C ALA A 37 16.52 -2.82 2.55
N SER A 38 16.32 -4.09 2.90
CA SER A 38 17.38 -4.90 3.50
C SER A 38 18.49 -5.30 2.53
N ALA A 39 18.17 -5.57 1.26
CA ALA A 39 19.14 -6.02 0.27
C ALA A 39 20.02 -4.89 -0.28
N TYR A 40 19.49 -3.66 -0.31
CA TYR A 40 20.15 -2.52 -0.96
C TYR A 40 20.40 -1.33 -0.02
N GLY A 41 20.09 -1.46 1.27
CA GLY A 41 20.21 -0.35 2.22
C GLY A 41 19.28 0.83 1.88
N ALA A 42 18.14 0.55 1.23
CA ALA A 42 17.24 1.59 0.75
C ALA A 42 16.26 2.05 1.84
N GLU A 43 16.09 3.37 1.95
CA GLU A 43 15.01 3.98 2.73
C GLU A 43 13.73 3.97 1.91
N VAL A 44 12.69 3.32 2.42
CA VAL A 44 11.43 3.13 1.69
C VAL A 44 10.26 3.62 2.51
N TYR A 45 9.44 4.49 1.92
CA TYR A 45 8.17 4.93 2.47
C TYR A 45 7.07 4.72 1.44
N CYS A 46 5.98 4.08 1.85
CA CYS A 46 4.85 3.76 0.99
C CYS A 46 3.55 4.18 1.67
N ILE A 47 2.76 5.00 0.96
CA ILE A 47 1.43 5.43 1.37
C ILE A 47 0.42 4.93 0.35
N VAL A 48 -0.62 4.25 0.82
CA VAL A 48 -1.74 3.81 -0.02
C VAL A 48 -3.05 4.37 0.53
N ARG A 49 -3.79 5.11 -0.29
CA ARG A 49 -5.13 5.61 0.05
C ARG A 49 -6.20 4.82 -0.71
N ARG A 50 -7.14 4.20 0.01
CA ARG A 50 -8.26 3.46 -0.58
C ARG A 50 -9.51 3.55 0.30
N ASN A 51 -10.67 3.87 -0.31
CA ASN A 51 -11.97 3.94 0.37
C ASN A 51 -11.94 4.81 1.65
N GLY A 52 -11.26 5.97 1.59
CA GLY A 52 -11.12 6.87 2.75
C GLY A 52 -10.17 6.38 3.84
N ARG A 53 -9.48 5.25 3.65
CA ARG A 53 -8.47 4.73 4.58
C ARG A 53 -7.07 4.96 4.04
N ILE A 54 -6.14 5.23 4.93
CA ILE A 54 -4.71 5.36 4.64
C ILE A 54 -4.01 4.14 5.25
N ILE A 55 -3.11 3.53 4.47
CA ILE A 55 -2.21 2.47 4.91
C ILE A 55 -0.80 2.98 4.66
N GLU A 56 0.02 2.96 5.69
CA GLU A 56 1.40 3.41 5.64
C GLU A 56 2.34 2.26 5.96
N PHE A 57 3.47 2.27 5.26
CA PHE A 57 4.59 1.38 5.50
C PHE A 57 5.87 2.19 5.39
N ALA A 58 6.74 2.03 6.38
CA ALA A 58 8.11 2.52 6.37
C ALA A 58 9.04 1.33 6.56
N SER A 59 10.17 1.32 5.84
CA SER A 59 11.29 0.44 6.15
C SER A 59 11.83 0.73 7.56
N ARG A 60 12.81 -0.06 8.01
CA ARG A 60 13.47 0.18 9.28
C ARG A 60 14.83 0.85 9.06
N THR A 61 15.22 1.71 9.99
CA THR A 61 16.59 2.22 10.12
C THR A 61 17.54 1.07 10.47
N GLU A 62 18.85 1.34 10.44
CA GLU A 62 19.88 0.38 10.86
C GLU A 62 19.69 -0.10 12.31
N GLU A 63 19.13 0.75 13.19
CA GLU A 63 18.78 0.39 14.58
C GLU A 63 17.47 -0.40 14.69
N GLY A 64 16.86 -0.80 13.57
CA GLY A 64 15.62 -1.57 13.51
C GLY A 64 14.36 -0.78 13.84
N LYS A 65 14.43 0.55 13.98
CA LYS A 65 13.28 1.41 14.23
C LYS A 65 12.61 1.79 12.91
N PRO A 66 11.27 1.94 12.83
CA PRO A 66 10.66 2.56 11.65
C PRO A 66 11.26 3.96 11.46
N TRP A 67 11.75 4.28 10.26
CA TRP A 67 12.22 5.64 9.99
C TRP A 67 11.02 6.60 9.92
N SER A 68 11.27 7.86 10.24
CA SER A 68 10.23 8.89 10.20
C SER A 68 9.75 9.08 8.76
N PRO A 69 8.44 9.31 8.53
CA PRO A 69 7.96 9.68 7.21
C PRO A 69 8.80 10.81 6.60
N PRO A 70 9.14 10.74 5.30
CA PRO A 70 9.77 11.86 4.61
C PRO A 70 8.86 13.08 4.70
N ASP A 71 9.45 14.25 4.89
CA ASP A 71 8.69 15.49 4.95
C ASP A 71 8.04 15.82 3.59
N GLN A 72 7.12 16.78 3.59
CA GLN A 72 6.39 17.15 2.38
C GLN A 72 7.33 17.65 1.27
N ASN A 73 8.44 18.30 1.62
CA ASN A 73 9.43 18.77 0.65
C ASN A 73 10.17 17.60 -0.01
N THR A 74 10.52 16.56 0.76
CA THR A 74 11.17 15.34 0.29
C THR A 74 10.26 14.56 -0.65
N LEU A 75 8.97 14.47 -0.29
CA LEU A 75 7.96 13.83 -1.15
C LEU A 75 7.80 14.59 -2.47
N VAL A 76 7.62 15.91 -2.43
CA VAL A 76 7.44 16.74 -3.64
C VAL A 76 8.67 16.71 -4.53
N SER A 77 9.88 16.77 -3.96
CA SER A 77 11.14 16.73 -4.72
C SER A 77 11.36 15.39 -5.42
N GLY A 78 10.93 14.28 -4.81
CA GLY A 78 10.98 12.95 -5.43
C GLY A 78 10.02 12.79 -6.63
N PHE A 79 8.86 13.44 -6.62
CA PHE A 79 7.93 13.44 -7.74
C PHE A 79 8.43 14.25 -8.94
N VAL A 80 9.29 15.26 -8.74
CA VAL A 80 9.90 16.04 -9.83
C VAL A 80 10.95 15.23 -10.61
N LEU A 81 11.62 14.26 -9.96
CA LEU A 81 12.58 13.35 -10.61
C LEU A 81 11.92 12.19 -11.37
N ALA A 82 10.69 11.83 -11.02
CA ALA A 82 9.90 10.84 -11.74
C ALA A 82 9.09 11.48 -12.88
N GLY A 83 9.76 12.29 -13.70
CA GLY A 83 9.23 12.84 -14.93
C GLY A 83 8.70 11.71 -15.81
N TYR A 84 7.39 11.50 -15.75
CA TYR A 84 6.64 10.92 -16.84
C TYR A 84 6.60 11.99 -17.94
N ASP A 85 7.56 11.91 -18.86
CA ASP A 85 7.30 12.21 -20.28
C ASP A 85 6.50 11.06 -20.89
#